data_AF-B1PGD4-F1
#
_entry.id   AF-B1PGD4-F1
#
_cell.length_a   1.000
_cell.length_b   1.000
_cell.length_c   1.000
_cell.angle_alpha   90.00
_cell.angle_beta   90.00
_cell.angle_gamma   90.00
#
_symmetry.space_group_name_H-M   'P 1'
#
loop_
_entity.id
_entity.type
_entity.pdbx_description
1 polymer ?
#
loop_
_entity_poly.entity_id
_entity_poly.type
_entity_poly.pdbx_seq_one_letter_code
_entity_poly.pdbx_strand_id
1 'polypeptide(L)'
;RTKSFHIQKIISIKKSKLEQYTQEHEACAEDLKTHDEGTAALKQSRAEKETIIRKEIEEYEALVKKREQIKKRLVTVESAYTEIQSTMENTNKQRKKDKAQIEKNEKELEDLHKLPEKNQREIEDCNKKLESLEVSKVTLNEELEKQQAELTKTTAPLTEKRLKLSDELVGLKEKVNTAKGEVQVFESQLKILKQAETTESRKYETLKSSYEQSQKSLEEKVTRVDELKESIPRMKTEIASKSAEVDKMVKEERNLSMQCNKLRTEINERSSVMQAQRSNNKVLDFLMRMKMEGKIPGILGRLGDLGGIDAKYDIAISTACGRLDNIVTDNYETASAAIGALKEYNVGRATFITLDKIEHHRREANSRINTPENVPRLYDLVKVEDDRVRT
;
A
#
# COMPACT_ATOMS: atom_id res chain seq x y z
N ARG A 1 -37.25 -75.41 -37.84
CA ARG A 1 -35.98 -75.20 -37.07
C ARG A 1 -35.36 -73.81 -37.28
N THR A 2 -35.52 -73.15 -38.43
CA THR A 2 -34.87 -71.87 -38.80
C THR A 2 -35.47 -70.59 -38.20
N LYS A 3 -36.79 -70.51 -37.96
CA LYS A 3 -37.42 -69.32 -37.35
C LYS A 3 -37.00 -69.07 -35.89
N SER A 4 -36.71 -70.14 -35.13
CA SER A 4 -36.24 -70.05 -33.73
C SER A 4 -34.85 -69.39 -33.61
N PHE A 5 -33.96 -69.68 -34.57
CA PHE A 5 -32.59 -69.13 -34.59
C PHE A 5 -32.54 -67.63 -34.91
N HIS A 6 -33.43 -67.17 -35.80
CA HIS A 6 -33.53 -65.75 -36.16
C HIS A 6 -34.09 -64.91 -35.01
N ILE A 7 -35.10 -65.44 -34.30
CA ILE A 7 -35.65 -64.82 -33.09
C ILE A 7 -34.61 -64.78 -31.97
N GLN A 8 -33.86 -65.87 -31.76
CA GLN A 8 -32.74 -65.88 -30.79
C GLN A 8 -31.65 -64.85 -31.14
N LYS A 9 -31.31 -64.68 -32.42
CA LYS A 9 -30.35 -63.67 -32.87
C LYS A 9 -30.84 -62.24 -32.61
N ILE A 10 -32.12 -61.95 -32.87
CA ILE A 10 -32.72 -60.64 -32.60
C ILE A 10 -32.79 -60.36 -31.09
N ILE A 11 -33.15 -61.37 -30.29
CA ILE A 11 -33.15 -61.27 -28.82
C ILE A 11 -31.74 -61.01 -28.29
N SER A 12 -30.71 -61.66 -28.83
CA SER A 12 -29.31 -61.44 -28.46
C SER A 12 -28.84 -60.02 -28.81
N ILE A 13 -29.17 -59.51 -30.00
CA ILE A 13 -28.83 -58.13 -30.41
C ILE A 13 -29.56 -57.11 -29.52
N LYS A 14 -30.84 -57.34 -29.21
CA LYS A 14 -31.60 -56.45 -28.31
C LYS A 14 -31.06 -56.49 -26.88
N LYS A 15 -30.66 -57.66 -26.38
CA LYS A 15 -29.99 -57.80 -25.07
C LYS A 15 -28.67 -57.03 -25.04
N SER A 16 -27.85 -57.16 -26.08
CA SER A 16 -26.58 -56.42 -26.18
C SER A 16 -26.77 -54.90 -26.22
N LYS A 17 -27.78 -54.41 -26.95
CA LYS A 17 -28.12 -52.97 -26.93
C LYS A 17 -28.69 -52.52 -25.59
N LEU A 18 -29.46 -53.37 -24.91
CA LEU A 18 -29.99 -53.07 -23.59
C LEU A 18 -28.86 -52.98 -22.56
N GLU A 19 -27.88 -53.90 -22.63
CA GLU A 19 -26.64 -53.84 -21.86
C GLU A 19 -25.84 -52.56 -22.12
N GLN A 20 -25.71 -52.13 -23.38
CA GLN A 20 -25.06 -50.86 -23.73
C GLN A 20 -25.80 -49.65 -23.14
N TYR A 21 -27.13 -49.58 -23.24
CA TYR A 21 -27.89 -48.47 -22.66
C TYR A 21 -27.89 -48.48 -21.13
N THR A 22 -27.87 -49.65 -20.49
CA THR A 22 -27.68 -49.72 -19.03
C THR A 22 -26.29 -49.23 -18.64
N GLN A 23 -25.23 -49.58 -19.39
CA GLN A 23 -23.88 -49.06 -19.14
C GLN A 23 -23.80 -47.54 -19.35
N GLU A 24 -24.44 -47.00 -20.39
CA GLU A 24 -24.49 -45.55 -20.62
C GLU A 24 -25.30 -44.81 -19.54
N HIS A 25 -26.40 -45.39 -19.08
CA HIS A 25 -27.19 -44.83 -17.99
C HIS A 25 -26.43 -44.88 -16.66
N GLU A 26 -25.74 -45.98 -16.38
CA GLU A 26 -24.87 -46.10 -15.20
C GLU A 26 -23.73 -45.07 -15.26
N ALA A 27 -23.07 -44.91 -16.41
CA ALA A 27 -22.02 -43.90 -16.60
C ALA A 27 -22.57 -42.47 -16.41
N CYS A 28 -23.74 -42.15 -16.98
CA CYS A 28 -24.33 -40.82 -16.83
C CYS A 28 -24.84 -40.55 -15.40
N ALA A 29 -25.29 -41.59 -14.69
CA ALA A 29 -25.65 -41.51 -13.28
C ALA A 29 -24.42 -41.33 -12.39
N GLU A 30 -23.30 -41.99 -12.71
CA GLU A 30 -22.01 -41.73 -12.08
C GLU A 30 -21.54 -40.29 -12.34
N ASP A 31 -21.60 -39.80 -13.58
CA ASP A 31 -21.24 -38.42 -13.91
C ASP A 31 -22.09 -37.40 -13.16
N LEU A 32 -23.41 -37.58 -13.09
CA LEU A 32 -24.30 -36.72 -12.29
C LEU A 32 -23.93 -36.74 -10.81
N LYS A 33 -23.61 -37.92 -10.28
CA LYS A 33 -23.17 -38.07 -8.89
C LYS A 33 -21.85 -37.36 -8.64
N THR A 34 -20.88 -37.43 -9.56
CA THR A 34 -19.62 -36.67 -9.45
C THR A 34 -19.84 -35.15 -9.53
N HIS A 35 -20.77 -34.68 -10.35
CA HIS A 35 -21.13 -33.26 -10.44
C HIS A 35 -21.86 -32.76 -9.18
N ASP A 36 -22.77 -33.56 -8.63
CA ASP A 36 -23.46 -33.25 -7.37
C ASP A 36 -22.48 -33.22 -6.20
N GLU A 37 -21.56 -34.19 -6.11
CA GLU A 37 -20.47 -34.23 -5.14
C GLU A 37 -19.54 -33.02 -5.29
N GLY A 38 -19.17 -32.66 -6.53
CA GLY A 38 -18.37 -31.46 -6.82
C GLY A 38 -19.07 -30.16 -6.45
N THR A 39 -20.39 -30.08 -6.65
CA THR A 39 -21.20 -28.89 -6.29
C THR A 39 -21.36 -28.78 -4.77
N ALA A 40 -21.52 -29.90 -4.08
CA ALA A 40 -21.53 -29.96 -2.62
C ALA A 40 -20.18 -29.53 -2.03
N ALA A 41 -19.07 -30.03 -2.58
CA ALA A 41 -17.72 -29.63 -2.19
C ALA A 41 -17.45 -28.13 -2.41
N LEU A 42 -17.90 -27.57 -3.54
CA LEU A 42 -17.81 -26.13 -3.81
C LEU A 42 -18.65 -25.29 -2.83
N LYS A 43 -19.86 -25.73 -2.47
CA LYS A 43 -20.68 -25.08 -1.44
C LYS A 43 -20.00 -25.09 -0.08
N GLN A 44 -19.40 -26.22 0.31
CA GLN A 44 -18.69 -26.37 1.57
C GLN A 44 -17.44 -25.47 1.61
N SER A 45 -16.64 -25.47 0.54
CA SER A 45 -15.48 -24.57 0.41
C SER A 45 -15.86 -23.10 0.42
N ARG A 46 -17.01 -22.73 -0.17
CA ARG A 46 -17.52 -21.35 -0.13
C ARG A 46 -17.92 -20.95 1.29
N ALA A 47 -18.62 -21.81 2.02
CA ALA A 47 -19.01 -21.56 3.41
C ALA A 47 -17.77 -21.41 4.31
N GLU A 48 -16.76 -22.28 4.15
CA GLU A 48 -15.49 -22.18 4.87
C GLU A 48 -14.78 -20.86 4.58
N LYS A 49 -14.64 -20.47 3.30
CA LYS A 49 -14.04 -19.17 2.93
C LYS A 49 -14.81 -17.98 3.47
N GLU A 50 -16.14 -18.04 3.51
CA GLU A 50 -16.98 -16.98 4.06
C GLU A 50 -16.79 -16.84 5.59
N THR A 51 -16.59 -17.95 6.30
CA THR A 51 -16.22 -17.91 7.73
C THR A 51 -14.82 -17.35 7.97
N ILE A 52 -13.85 -17.65 7.09
CA ILE A 52 -12.50 -17.10 7.16
C ILE A 52 -12.54 -15.59 6.92
N ILE A 53 -13.23 -15.13 5.88
CA ILE A 53 -13.38 -13.71 5.57
C ILE A 53 -14.04 -12.96 6.74
N ARG A 54 -15.07 -13.53 7.39
CA ARG A 54 -15.66 -12.92 8.59
C ARG A 54 -14.65 -12.76 9.72
N LYS A 55 -13.84 -13.79 10.00
CA LYS A 55 -12.80 -13.73 11.03
C LYS A 55 -11.73 -12.69 10.70
N GLU A 56 -11.27 -12.64 9.44
CA GLU A 56 -10.29 -11.63 9.00
C GLU A 56 -10.85 -10.20 9.11
N ILE A 57 -12.14 -9.99 8.83
CA ILE A 57 -12.80 -8.68 9.01
C ILE A 57 -12.84 -8.30 10.50
N GLU A 58 -13.21 -9.22 11.40
CA GLU A 58 -13.21 -8.97 12.84
C GLU A 58 -11.80 -8.65 13.38
N GLU A 59 -10.78 -9.39 12.91
CA GLU A 59 -9.37 -9.13 13.26
C GLU A 59 -8.90 -7.77 12.73
N TYR A 60 -9.29 -7.40 11.50
CA TYR A 60 -8.99 -6.11 10.91
C TYR A 60 -9.64 -4.96 11.71
N GLU A 61 -10.91 -5.08 12.07
CA GLU A 61 -11.61 -4.09 12.90
C GLU A 61 -10.96 -3.95 14.29
N ALA A 62 -10.53 -5.05 14.90
CA ALA A 62 -9.81 -5.03 16.17
C ALA A 62 -8.44 -4.31 16.05
N LEU A 63 -7.71 -4.53 14.95
CA LEU A 63 -6.47 -3.83 14.65
C LEU A 63 -6.69 -2.32 14.42
N VAL A 64 -7.76 -1.95 13.71
CA VAL A 64 -8.12 -0.53 13.51
C VAL A 64 -8.42 0.15 14.85
N LYS A 65 -9.19 -0.48 15.74
CA LYS A 65 -9.45 0.04 17.09
C LYS A 65 -8.17 0.20 17.91
N LYS A 66 -7.26 -0.77 17.87
CA LYS A 66 -5.94 -0.67 18.52
C LYS A 66 -5.12 0.48 17.95
N ARG A 67 -5.10 0.66 16.63
CA ARG A 67 -4.41 1.77 15.96
C ARG A 67 -4.94 3.12 16.42
N GLU A 68 -6.25 3.28 16.51
CA GLU A 68 -6.87 4.52 17.00
C GLU A 68 -6.53 4.80 18.48
N GLN A 69 -6.54 3.78 19.33
CA GLN A 69 -6.14 3.91 20.73
C GLN A 69 -4.66 4.33 20.87
N ILE A 70 -3.77 3.72 20.08
CA ILE A 70 -2.35 4.08 20.04
C ILE A 70 -2.20 5.52 19.56
N LYS A 71 -2.93 5.93 18.51
CA LYS A 71 -2.88 7.31 17.99
C LYS A 71 -3.35 8.33 19.04
N LYS A 72 -4.43 8.05 19.77
CA LYS A 72 -4.89 8.90 20.88
C LYS A 72 -3.83 9.01 21.98
N ARG A 73 -3.21 7.89 22.36
CA ARG A 73 -2.11 7.88 23.34
C ARG A 73 -0.89 8.67 22.87
N LEU A 74 -0.54 8.57 21.60
CA LEU A 74 0.60 9.27 21.01
C LEU A 74 0.40 10.78 21.10
N VAL A 75 -0.79 11.28 20.75
CA VAL A 75 -1.13 12.71 20.88
C VAL A 75 -1.05 13.19 22.34
N THR A 76 -1.55 12.39 23.30
CA THR A 76 -1.45 12.76 24.73
C THR A 76 -0.02 12.75 25.26
N VAL A 77 0.83 11.86 24.74
CA VAL A 77 2.25 11.80 25.13
C VAL A 77 3.03 12.94 24.50
N GLU A 78 2.74 13.30 23.24
CA GLU A 78 3.33 14.47 22.58
C GLU A 78 2.96 15.77 23.30
N SER A 79 1.70 15.96 23.68
CA SER A 79 1.30 17.15 24.45
C SER A 79 2.02 17.22 25.80
N ALA A 80 2.05 16.11 26.55
CA ALA A 80 2.77 16.03 27.82
C ALA A 80 4.29 16.27 27.64
N TYR A 81 4.88 15.74 26.57
CA TYR A 81 6.29 15.97 26.25
C TYR A 81 6.57 17.45 25.98
N THR A 82 5.72 18.14 25.20
CA THR A 82 5.88 19.58 24.94
C THR A 82 5.74 20.42 26.21
N GLU A 83 4.83 20.05 27.12
CA GLU A 83 4.69 20.70 28.43
C GLU A 83 5.91 20.46 29.33
N ILE A 84 6.42 19.23 29.38
CA ILE A 84 7.63 18.88 30.14
C ILE A 84 8.85 19.62 29.56
N GLN A 85 8.97 19.72 28.23
CA GLN A 85 10.05 20.44 27.57
C GLN A 85 10.01 21.94 27.93
N SER A 86 8.84 22.55 27.85
CA SER A 86 8.58 23.95 28.24
C SER A 86 8.93 24.21 29.70
N THR A 87 8.45 23.35 30.62
CA THR A 87 8.74 23.48 32.05
C THR A 87 10.23 23.25 32.35
N MET A 88 10.90 22.33 31.66
CA MET A 88 12.34 22.10 31.78
C MET A 88 13.14 23.33 31.32
N GLU A 89 12.79 23.94 30.19
CA GLU A 89 13.45 25.16 29.70
C GLU A 89 13.29 26.32 30.68
N ASN A 90 12.07 26.53 31.19
CA ASN A 90 11.79 27.58 32.16
C ASN A 90 12.52 27.34 33.49
N THR A 91 12.53 26.09 33.98
CA THR A 91 13.27 25.71 35.19
C THR A 91 14.77 25.89 35.02
N ASN A 92 15.33 25.54 33.85
CA ASN A 92 16.74 25.77 33.55
C ASN A 92 17.10 27.26 33.47
N LYS A 93 16.22 28.08 32.88
CA LYS A 93 16.39 29.55 32.87
C LYS A 93 16.39 30.10 34.29
N GLN A 94 15.47 29.65 35.14
CA GLN A 94 15.40 30.06 36.55
C GLN A 94 16.65 29.60 37.32
N ARG A 95 17.06 28.34 37.18
CA ARG A 95 18.28 27.80 37.80
C ARG A 95 19.54 28.60 37.43
N LYS A 96 19.67 29.06 36.18
CA LYS A 96 20.79 29.92 35.76
C LYS A 96 20.75 31.29 36.45
N LYS A 97 19.57 31.89 36.60
CA LYS A 97 19.40 33.15 37.35
C LYS A 97 19.75 32.97 38.82
N ASP A 98 19.24 31.92 39.46
CA ASP A 98 19.48 31.64 40.87
C ASP A 98 20.98 31.37 41.11
N LYS A 99 21.65 30.62 40.23
CA LYS A 99 23.09 30.38 40.32
C LYS A 99 23.91 31.68 40.20
N ALA A 100 23.55 32.57 39.27
CA ALA A 100 24.22 33.87 39.14
C ALA A 100 23.98 34.76 40.37
N GLN A 101 22.80 34.67 40.99
CA GLN A 101 22.50 35.39 42.22
C GLN A 101 23.28 34.83 43.43
N ILE A 102 23.43 33.50 43.52
CA ILE A 102 24.25 32.84 44.55
C ILE A 102 25.71 33.27 44.43
N GLU A 103 26.31 33.22 43.23
CA GLU A 103 27.70 33.69 43.03
C GLU A 103 27.89 35.17 43.40
N LYS A 104 26.87 36.00 43.16
CA LYS A 104 26.90 37.42 43.57
C LYS A 104 26.87 37.55 45.10
N ASN A 105 25.94 36.84 45.74
CA ASN A 105 25.80 36.87 47.20
C ASN A 105 27.03 36.26 47.89
N GLU A 106 27.66 35.22 47.34
CA GLU A 106 28.91 34.63 47.87
C GLU A 106 30.06 35.63 47.83
N LYS A 107 30.21 36.40 46.74
CA LYS A 107 31.22 37.47 46.66
C LYS A 107 30.96 38.59 47.67
N GLU A 108 29.71 39.04 47.78
CA GLU A 108 29.33 40.05 48.78
C GLU A 108 29.60 39.57 50.22
N LEU A 109 29.36 38.28 50.49
CA LEU A 109 29.61 37.66 51.79
C LEU A 109 31.10 37.50 52.08
N GLU A 110 31.91 37.15 51.08
CA GLU A 110 33.38 37.09 51.18
C GLU A 110 33.98 38.49 51.44
N ASP A 111 33.45 39.52 50.79
CA ASP A 111 33.85 40.91 51.02
C ASP A 111 33.46 41.39 52.43
N LEU A 112 32.27 41.02 52.92
CA LEU A 112 31.83 41.27 54.29
C LEU A 112 32.68 40.55 55.34
N HIS A 113 33.14 39.33 55.07
CA HIS A 113 34.05 38.58 55.96
C HIS A 113 35.46 39.19 56.04
N LYS A 114 35.95 39.84 54.97
CA LYS A 114 37.24 40.55 54.95
C LYS A 114 37.19 41.92 55.63
N LEU A 115 35.99 42.48 55.83
CA LEU A 115 35.79 43.78 56.46
C LEU A 115 36.18 43.83 57.95
N PRO A 116 35.79 42.89 58.83
CA PRO A 116 36.21 42.91 60.24
C PRO A 116 37.72 42.72 60.40
N GLU A 117 38.37 41.94 59.54
CA GLU A 117 39.84 41.75 59.60
C GLU A 117 40.58 43.04 59.20
N LYS A 118 40.08 43.77 58.20
CA LYS A 118 40.60 45.10 57.84
C LYS A 118 40.36 46.13 58.95
N ASN A 119 39.15 46.17 59.50
CA ASN A 119 38.82 47.09 60.59
C ASN A 119 39.62 46.77 61.86
N GLN A 120 39.88 45.50 62.16
CA GLN A 120 40.72 45.09 63.29
C GLN A 120 42.17 45.53 63.12
N ARG A 121 42.74 45.38 61.91
CA ARG A 121 44.10 45.89 61.60
C ARG A 121 44.19 47.41 61.71
N GLU A 122 43.16 48.13 61.25
CA GLU A 122 43.11 49.58 61.39
C GLU A 122 42.97 50.03 62.85
N ILE A 123 42.20 49.30 63.67
CA ILE A 123 42.08 49.56 65.11
C ILE A 123 43.40 49.25 65.84
N GLU A 124 44.08 48.16 65.51
CA GLU A 124 45.41 47.83 66.06
C GLU A 124 46.47 48.86 65.70
N ASP A 125 46.47 49.36 64.45
CA ASP A 125 47.38 50.41 64.03
C ASP A 125 47.06 51.76 64.70
N CYS A 126 45.80 52.05 64.99
CA CYS A 126 45.40 53.22 65.77
C CYS A 126 45.81 53.09 67.25
N ASN A 127 45.65 51.91 67.84
CA ASN A 127 46.01 51.65 69.25
C ASN A 127 47.53 51.68 69.45
N LYS A 128 48.32 51.12 68.53
CA LYS A 128 49.80 51.22 68.56
C LYS A 128 50.29 52.67 68.48
N LYS A 129 49.61 53.49 67.68
CA LYS A 129 49.90 54.94 67.60
C LYS A 129 49.53 55.65 68.91
N LEU A 130 48.42 55.26 69.55
CA LEU A 130 47.99 55.79 70.84
C LEU A 130 48.95 55.44 71.99
N GLU A 131 49.38 54.18 72.11
CA GLU A 131 50.37 53.75 73.11
C GLU A 131 51.72 54.47 72.92
N SER A 132 52.18 54.63 71.68
CA SER A 132 53.43 55.36 71.39
C SER A 132 53.35 56.83 71.80
N LEU A 133 52.16 57.44 71.69
CA LEU A 133 51.91 58.83 72.07
C LEU A 133 51.74 59.01 73.58
N GLU A 134 51.20 58.02 74.29
CA GLU A 134 51.07 58.06 75.76
C GLU A 134 52.42 57.85 76.47
N VAL A 135 53.26 56.93 75.98
CA VAL A 135 54.63 56.74 76.49
C VAL A 135 55.49 57.99 76.28
N SER A 136 55.33 58.66 75.13
CA SER A 136 56.00 59.93 74.83
C SER A 136 55.49 61.11 75.66
N LYS A 137 54.29 61.04 76.24
CA LYS A 137 53.69 62.13 77.02
C LYS A 137 54.13 62.12 78.49
N VAL A 138 54.45 60.95 79.03
CA VAL A 138 54.93 60.78 80.41
C VAL A 138 56.40 61.18 80.54
N THR A 139 57.25 60.83 79.58
CA THR A 139 58.67 61.22 79.57
C THR A 139 58.88 62.73 79.33
N LEU A 140 58.01 63.35 78.52
CA LEU A 140 58.12 64.77 78.18
C LEU A 140 57.64 65.72 79.30
N ASN A 141 56.83 65.24 80.24
CA ASN A 141 56.37 66.03 81.38
C ASN A 141 57.41 66.17 82.51
N GLU A 142 58.38 65.26 82.60
CA GLU A 142 59.47 65.31 83.59
C GLU A 142 60.64 66.22 83.13
N GLU A 143 60.81 66.42 81.82
CA GLU A 143 61.82 67.33 81.25
C GLU A 143 61.32 68.79 81.12
N LEU A 144 60.01 69.01 81.22
CA LEU A 144 59.33 70.30 81.00
C LEU A 144 59.68 71.37 82.05
N GLU A 145 59.92 71.00 83.31
CA GLU A 145 60.25 71.99 84.36
C GLU A 145 61.68 72.54 84.26
N LYS A 146 62.62 71.77 83.67
CA LYS A 146 64.02 72.23 83.52
C LYS A 146 64.25 73.04 82.25
N GLN A 147 63.50 72.79 81.18
CA GLN A 147 63.71 73.44 79.89
C GLN A 147 62.91 74.74 79.68
N GLN A 148 61.92 75.04 80.53
CA GLN A 148 61.14 76.30 80.44
C GLN A 148 61.98 77.59 80.58
N ALA A 149 63.18 77.53 81.16
CA ALA A 149 64.09 78.67 81.26
C ALA A 149 65.01 78.84 80.02
N GLU A 150 65.26 77.79 79.23
CA GLU A 150 66.06 77.85 77.99
C GLU A 150 65.19 78.01 76.72
N LEU A 151 63.90 77.63 76.79
CA LEU A 151 62.96 77.56 75.67
C LEU A 151 62.61 78.92 75.03
N THR A 152 62.92 80.05 75.65
CA THR A 152 62.71 81.36 75.01
C THR A 152 63.87 81.77 74.09
N LYS A 153 65.04 81.12 74.19
CA LYS A 153 66.25 81.52 73.44
C LYS A 153 66.54 80.66 72.19
N THR A 154 66.05 79.42 72.13
CA THR A 154 66.31 78.45 71.04
C THR A 154 65.09 78.08 70.18
N THR A 155 63.88 78.53 70.54
CA THR A 155 62.62 78.09 69.90
C THR A 155 62.32 78.76 68.55
N ALA A 156 62.95 79.90 68.23
CA ALA A 156 62.80 80.57 66.94
C ALA A 156 63.41 79.79 65.74
N PRO A 157 64.67 79.29 65.78
CA PRO A 157 65.25 78.54 64.66
C PRO A 157 64.68 77.12 64.50
N LEU A 158 64.18 76.51 65.57
CA LEU A 158 63.59 75.16 65.52
C LEU A 158 62.15 75.16 64.98
N THR A 159 61.37 76.20 65.26
CA THR A 159 60.05 76.38 64.61
C THR A 159 60.18 76.64 63.11
N GLU A 160 61.23 77.34 62.68
CA GLU A 160 61.53 77.55 61.26
C GLU A 160 61.93 76.24 60.54
N LYS A 161 62.75 75.38 61.17
CA LYS A 161 63.06 74.04 60.63
C LYS A 161 61.84 73.12 60.61
N ARG A 162 60.97 73.20 61.61
CA ARG A 162 59.72 72.42 61.66
C ARG A 162 58.76 72.84 60.56
N LEU A 163 58.66 74.14 60.27
CA LEU A 163 57.86 74.66 59.15
C LEU A 163 58.43 74.18 57.81
N LYS A 164 59.74 74.28 57.58
CA LYS A 164 60.39 73.78 56.35
C LYS A 164 60.18 72.28 56.14
N LEU A 165 60.38 71.47 57.19
CA LEU A 165 60.13 70.02 57.12
C LEU A 165 58.65 69.68 56.94
N SER A 166 57.74 70.47 57.54
CA SER A 166 56.30 70.31 57.34
C SER A 166 55.90 70.64 55.89
N ASP A 167 56.45 71.70 55.30
CA ASP A 167 56.21 72.06 53.90
C ASP A 167 56.80 71.01 52.94
N GLU A 168 57.99 70.46 53.23
CA GLU A 168 58.56 69.33 52.47
C GLU A 168 57.69 68.07 52.58
N LEU A 169 57.11 67.80 53.75
CA LEU A 169 56.25 66.64 53.99
C LEU A 169 54.89 66.81 53.28
N VAL A 170 54.34 68.03 53.23
CA VAL A 170 53.17 68.36 52.41
C VAL A 170 53.47 68.15 50.93
N GLY A 171 54.60 68.67 50.43
CA GLY A 171 55.00 68.47 49.03
C GLY A 171 55.26 67.00 48.67
N LEU A 172 55.82 66.20 49.59
CA LEU A 172 55.96 64.75 49.41
C LEU A 172 54.61 64.04 49.42
N LYS A 173 53.67 64.43 50.27
CA LYS A 173 52.30 63.89 50.26
C LYS A 173 51.57 64.21 48.97
N GLU A 174 51.74 65.40 48.41
CA GLU A 174 51.18 65.77 47.11
C GLU A 174 51.76 64.90 45.98
N LYS A 175 53.08 64.66 45.99
CA LYS A 175 53.74 63.73 45.04
C LYS A 175 53.25 62.29 45.19
N VAL A 176 53.04 61.82 46.41
CA VAL A 176 52.49 60.47 46.67
C VAL A 176 51.04 60.38 46.21
N ASN A 177 50.21 61.39 46.48
CA ASN A 177 48.81 61.40 46.05
C ASN A 177 48.68 61.46 44.52
N THR A 178 49.52 62.25 43.85
CA THR A 178 49.56 62.31 42.38
C THR A 178 49.98 60.98 41.77
N ALA A 179 51.08 60.37 42.25
CA ALA A 179 51.51 59.04 41.81
C ALA A 179 50.46 57.96 42.08
N LYS A 180 49.76 58.01 43.22
CA LYS A 180 48.68 57.07 43.55
C LYS A 180 47.46 57.25 42.65
N GLY A 181 47.16 58.49 42.26
CA GLY A 181 46.14 58.79 41.25
C GLY A 181 46.49 58.19 39.89
N GLU A 182 47.74 58.36 39.44
CA GLU A 182 48.22 57.76 38.18
C GLU A 182 48.15 56.23 38.20
N VAL A 183 48.58 55.59 39.29
CA VAL A 183 48.48 54.13 39.45
C VAL A 183 47.03 53.66 39.36
N GLN A 184 46.08 54.34 40.02
CA GLN A 184 44.66 54.00 39.90
C GLN A 184 44.13 54.12 38.47
N VAL A 185 44.56 55.15 37.73
CA VAL A 185 44.19 55.32 36.31
C VAL A 185 44.72 54.15 35.50
N PHE A 186 46.00 53.77 35.65
CA PHE A 186 46.57 52.64 34.93
C PHE A 186 45.94 51.29 35.32
N GLU A 187 45.62 51.06 36.59
CA GLU A 187 44.90 49.87 37.04
C GLU A 187 43.50 49.79 36.41
N SER A 188 42.80 50.92 36.32
CA SER A 188 41.48 50.98 35.67
C SER A 188 41.57 50.69 34.16
N GLN A 189 42.56 51.24 33.48
CA GLN A 189 42.81 50.97 32.05
C GLN A 189 43.16 49.50 31.80
N LEU A 190 44.03 48.93 32.64
CA LEU A 190 44.42 47.52 32.55
C LEU A 190 43.21 46.59 32.79
N LYS A 191 42.31 46.96 33.70
CA LYS A 191 41.06 46.22 33.93
C LYS A 191 40.13 46.28 32.71
N ILE A 192 39.97 47.44 32.08
CA ILE A 192 39.18 47.60 30.86
C ILE A 192 39.77 46.76 29.71
N LEU A 193 41.09 46.80 29.53
CA LEU A 193 41.78 46.02 28.50
C LEU A 193 41.61 44.51 28.71
N LYS A 194 41.74 44.00 29.94
CA LYS A 194 41.49 42.59 30.27
C LYS A 194 40.03 42.17 30.02
N GLN A 195 39.07 43.07 30.31
CA GLN A 195 37.66 42.81 30.00
C GLN A 195 37.40 42.76 28.49
N ALA A 196 38.03 43.66 27.72
CA ALA A 196 37.96 43.62 26.26
C ALA A 196 38.57 42.33 25.70
N GLU A 197 39.76 41.95 26.15
CA GLU A 197 40.46 40.72 25.74
C GLU A 197 39.61 39.46 26.00
N THR A 198 39.04 39.35 27.20
CA THR A 198 38.18 38.20 27.55
C THR A 198 36.88 38.17 26.74
N THR A 199 36.33 39.34 26.41
CA THR A 199 35.12 39.43 25.56
C THR A 199 35.42 39.05 24.12
N GLU A 200 36.52 39.53 23.55
CA GLU A 200 36.95 39.19 22.19
C GLU A 200 37.37 37.72 22.08
N SER A 201 38.06 37.18 23.07
CA SER A 201 38.39 35.74 23.12
C SER A 201 37.14 34.87 23.09
N ARG A 202 36.10 35.23 23.87
CA ARG A 202 34.82 34.51 23.86
C ARG A 202 34.11 34.60 22.50
N LYS A 203 34.12 35.77 21.86
CA LYS A 203 33.56 35.96 20.52
C LYS A 203 34.30 35.10 19.50
N TYR A 204 35.62 35.07 19.55
CA TYR A 204 36.44 34.24 18.67
C TYR A 204 36.13 32.75 18.86
N GLU A 205 36.06 32.27 20.10
CA GLU A 205 35.74 30.86 20.40
C GLU A 205 34.37 30.46 19.86
N THR A 206 33.36 31.32 20.03
CA THR A 206 32.00 31.07 19.52
C THR A 206 31.95 31.11 17.99
N LEU A 207 32.65 32.06 17.36
CA LEU A 207 32.71 32.14 15.90
C LEU A 207 33.44 30.93 15.30
N LYS A 208 34.54 30.50 15.93
CA LYS A 208 35.31 29.31 15.53
C LYS A 208 34.47 28.05 15.65
N SER A 209 33.75 27.86 16.76
CA SER A 209 32.86 26.71 16.94
C SER A 209 31.73 26.69 15.89
N SER A 210 31.13 27.85 15.60
CA SER A 210 30.11 27.97 14.56
C SER A 210 30.65 27.68 13.15
N TYR A 211 31.87 28.12 12.86
CA TYR A 211 32.56 27.82 11.60
C TYR A 211 32.83 26.33 11.45
N GLU A 212 33.40 25.67 12.47
CA GLU A 212 33.68 24.23 12.45
C GLU A 212 32.39 23.41 12.29
N GLN A 213 31.30 23.80 12.93
CA GLN A 213 30.00 23.15 12.77
C GLN A 213 29.44 23.33 11.36
N SER A 214 29.56 24.54 10.80
CA SER A 214 29.12 24.83 9.43
C SER A 214 29.94 24.07 8.40
N GLN A 215 31.25 23.93 8.62
CA GLN A 215 32.14 23.16 7.77
C GLN A 215 31.78 21.67 7.78
N LYS A 216 31.56 21.07 8.96
CA LYS A 216 31.09 19.67 9.06
C LYS A 216 29.75 19.48 8.35
N SER A 217 28.81 20.40 8.53
CA SER A 217 27.53 20.34 7.84
C SER A 217 27.69 20.42 6.33
N LEU A 218 28.58 21.28 5.83
CA LEU A 218 28.88 21.38 4.40
C LEU A 218 29.45 20.06 3.86
N GLU A 219 30.41 19.46 4.55
CA GLU A 219 31.01 18.17 4.17
C GLU A 219 29.94 17.06 4.08
N GLU A 220 29.06 16.95 5.08
CA GLU A 220 27.91 16.01 5.06
C GLU A 220 26.94 16.27 3.90
N LYS A 221 26.68 17.53 3.55
CA LYS A 221 25.81 17.87 2.42
C LYS A 221 26.46 17.54 1.09
N VAL A 222 27.78 17.76 0.95
CA VAL A 222 28.52 17.41 -0.26
C VAL A 222 28.52 15.91 -0.49
N THR A 223 28.85 15.11 0.53
CA THR A 223 28.79 13.64 0.42
C THR A 223 27.40 13.17 0.05
N ARG A 224 26.35 13.74 0.66
CA ARG A 224 24.98 13.39 0.33
C ARG A 224 24.59 13.76 -1.11
N VAL A 225 25.07 14.89 -1.62
CA VAL A 225 24.83 15.28 -3.02
C VAL A 225 25.51 14.30 -3.97
N ASP A 226 26.72 13.85 -3.67
CA ASP A 226 27.43 12.91 -4.53
C ASP A 226 26.80 11.51 -4.51
N GLU A 227 26.34 11.03 -3.36
CA GLU A 227 25.51 9.81 -3.27
C GLU A 227 24.24 9.91 -4.13
N LEU A 228 23.55 11.05 -4.07
CA LEU A 228 22.33 11.28 -4.86
C LEU A 228 22.62 11.36 -6.36
N LYS A 229 23.76 11.97 -6.76
CA LYS A 229 24.18 12.00 -8.17
C LYS A 229 24.42 10.62 -8.74
N GLU A 230 24.87 9.65 -7.94
CA GLU A 230 25.02 8.26 -8.38
C GLU A 230 23.70 7.47 -8.30
N SER A 231 22.91 7.69 -7.26
CA SER A 231 21.67 6.92 -7.02
C SER A 231 20.58 7.24 -8.03
N ILE A 232 20.38 8.52 -8.36
CA ILE A 232 19.34 8.98 -9.31
C ILE A 232 19.45 8.31 -10.69
N PRO A 233 20.62 8.29 -11.37
CA PRO A 233 20.73 7.65 -12.68
C PRO A 233 20.52 6.14 -12.59
N ARG A 234 21.03 5.46 -11.54
CA ARG A 234 20.79 4.03 -11.33
C ARG A 234 19.29 3.72 -11.21
N MET A 235 18.57 4.49 -10.38
CA MET A 235 17.12 4.35 -10.26
C MET A 235 16.39 4.65 -11.58
N LYS A 236 16.83 5.66 -12.34
CA LYS A 236 16.25 5.95 -13.67
C LYS A 236 16.43 4.78 -14.64
N THR A 237 17.61 4.17 -14.67
CA THR A 237 17.87 3.00 -15.52
C THR A 237 17.06 1.78 -15.09
N GLU A 238 16.87 1.58 -13.80
CA GLU A 238 16.08 0.48 -13.26
C GLU A 238 14.59 0.67 -13.58
N ILE A 239 14.06 1.88 -13.42
CA ILE A 239 12.70 2.25 -13.83
C ILE A 239 12.50 2.01 -15.33
N ALA A 240 13.44 2.45 -16.17
CA ALA A 240 13.34 2.25 -17.62
C ALA A 240 13.33 0.75 -17.99
N SER A 241 14.19 -0.05 -17.36
CA SER A 241 14.25 -1.50 -17.55
C SER A 241 12.94 -2.17 -17.13
N LYS A 242 12.44 -1.84 -15.94
CA LYS A 242 11.18 -2.39 -15.41
C LYS A 242 9.96 -1.97 -16.22
N SER A 243 9.92 -0.72 -16.69
CA SER A 243 8.86 -0.25 -17.60
C SER A 243 8.85 -1.05 -18.90
N ALA A 244 10.02 -1.32 -19.49
CA ALA A 244 10.12 -2.11 -20.71
C ALA A 244 9.70 -3.57 -20.48
N GLU A 245 9.97 -4.14 -19.31
CA GLU A 245 9.53 -5.49 -18.92
C GLU A 245 7.99 -5.55 -18.78
N VAL A 246 7.39 -4.55 -18.12
CA VAL A 246 5.92 -4.42 -18.01
C VAL A 246 5.27 -4.31 -19.40
N ASP A 247 5.81 -3.47 -20.29
CA ASP A 247 5.27 -3.32 -21.65
C ASP A 247 5.32 -4.63 -22.45
N LYS A 248 6.34 -5.45 -22.25
CA LYS A 248 6.43 -6.79 -22.86
C LYS A 248 5.36 -7.71 -22.29
N MET A 249 5.22 -7.77 -20.96
CA MET A 249 4.21 -8.62 -20.31
C MET A 249 2.78 -8.24 -20.70
N VAL A 250 2.47 -6.94 -20.82
CA VAL A 250 1.14 -6.48 -21.28
C VAL A 250 0.85 -6.92 -22.72
N LYS A 251 1.85 -6.91 -23.60
CA LYS A 251 1.68 -7.40 -24.98
C LYS A 251 1.45 -8.91 -25.02
N GLU A 252 2.19 -9.67 -24.21
CA GLU A 252 2.03 -11.11 -24.08
C GLU A 252 0.65 -11.47 -23.51
N GLU A 253 0.21 -10.79 -22.45
CA GLU A 253 -1.12 -10.96 -21.85
C GLU A 253 -2.23 -10.71 -22.89
N ARG A 254 -2.15 -9.61 -23.65
CA ARG A 254 -3.13 -9.32 -24.71
C ARG A 254 -3.15 -10.41 -25.78
N ASN A 255 -1.99 -10.91 -26.20
CA ASN A 255 -1.92 -11.97 -27.19
C ASN A 255 -2.54 -13.27 -26.67
N LEU A 256 -2.21 -13.67 -25.44
CA LEU A 256 -2.78 -14.85 -24.80
C LEU A 256 -4.28 -14.72 -24.59
N SER A 257 -4.77 -13.55 -24.18
CA SER A 257 -6.20 -13.26 -24.02
C SER A 257 -6.96 -13.40 -25.35
N MET A 258 -6.41 -12.88 -26.45
CA MET A 258 -6.97 -13.08 -27.79
C MET A 258 -7.02 -14.56 -28.18
N GLN A 259 -5.97 -15.33 -27.93
CA GLN A 259 -5.94 -16.77 -28.22
C GLN A 259 -6.96 -17.54 -27.38
N CYS A 260 -7.04 -17.25 -26.08
CA CYS A 260 -8.04 -17.84 -25.18
C CYS A 260 -9.47 -17.55 -25.66
N ASN A 261 -9.76 -16.33 -26.10
CA ASN A 261 -11.08 -15.98 -26.61
C ASN A 261 -11.41 -16.71 -27.91
N LYS A 262 -10.46 -16.82 -28.85
CA LYS A 262 -10.63 -17.62 -30.08
C LYS A 262 -10.91 -19.09 -29.78
N LEU A 263 -10.14 -19.69 -28.88
CA LEU A 263 -10.37 -21.08 -28.46
C LEU A 263 -11.72 -21.26 -27.80
N ARG A 264 -12.15 -20.31 -26.95
CA ARG A 264 -13.49 -20.34 -26.34
C ARG A 264 -14.61 -20.26 -27.38
N THR A 265 -14.49 -19.40 -28.38
CA THR A 265 -15.50 -19.32 -29.45
C THR A 265 -15.55 -20.61 -30.25
N GLU A 266 -14.39 -21.17 -30.64
CA GLU A 266 -14.33 -22.45 -31.37
C GLU A 266 -14.91 -23.61 -30.55
N ILE A 267 -14.63 -23.68 -29.24
CA ILE A 267 -15.19 -24.69 -28.35
C ILE A 267 -16.71 -24.55 -28.27
N ASN A 268 -17.23 -23.33 -28.11
CA ASN A 268 -18.67 -23.09 -28.02
C ASN A 268 -19.39 -23.46 -29.33
N GLU A 269 -18.82 -23.10 -30.49
CA GLU A 269 -19.35 -23.46 -31.80
C GLU A 269 -19.40 -24.98 -31.98
N ARG A 270 -18.29 -25.67 -31.71
CA ARG A 270 -18.24 -27.14 -31.82
C ARG A 270 -19.18 -27.82 -30.83
N SER A 271 -19.26 -27.32 -29.60
CA SER A 271 -20.16 -27.87 -28.58
C SER A 271 -21.63 -27.71 -28.99
N SER A 272 -22.01 -26.54 -29.54
CA SER A 272 -23.35 -26.31 -30.06
C SER A 272 -23.70 -27.24 -31.21
N VAL A 273 -22.79 -27.42 -32.18
CA VAL A 273 -22.98 -28.36 -33.30
C VAL A 273 -23.11 -29.81 -32.79
N MET A 274 -22.25 -30.22 -31.87
CA MET A 274 -22.30 -31.56 -31.28
C MET A 274 -23.60 -31.81 -30.51
N GLN A 275 -24.07 -30.82 -29.75
CA GLN A 275 -25.32 -30.93 -28.99
C GLN A 275 -26.53 -31.06 -29.94
N ALA A 276 -26.59 -30.25 -31.00
CA ALA A 276 -27.64 -30.32 -32.01
C ALA A 276 -27.65 -31.68 -32.72
N GLN A 277 -26.48 -32.21 -33.09
CA GLN A 277 -26.36 -33.53 -33.71
C GLN A 277 -26.79 -34.66 -32.77
N ARG A 278 -26.38 -34.62 -31.49
CA ARG A 278 -26.80 -35.60 -30.49
C ARG A 278 -28.31 -35.57 -30.25
N SER A 279 -28.91 -34.39 -30.14
CA SER A 279 -30.36 -34.28 -29.93
C SER A 279 -31.16 -34.81 -31.13
N ASN A 280 -30.74 -34.48 -32.35
CA ASN A 280 -31.44 -34.94 -33.56
C ASN A 280 -31.39 -36.47 -33.71
N ASN A 281 -30.20 -37.07 -33.49
CA ASN A 281 -30.04 -38.52 -33.56
C ASN A 281 -30.85 -39.24 -32.47
N LYS A 282 -30.82 -38.74 -31.23
CA LYS A 282 -31.59 -39.33 -30.11
C LYS A 282 -33.10 -39.32 -30.39
N VAL A 283 -33.61 -38.22 -30.96
CA VAL A 283 -35.03 -38.10 -31.34
C VAL A 283 -35.38 -39.06 -32.48
N LEU A 284 -34.54 -39.12 -33.52
CA LEU A 284 -34.74 -40.04 -34.65
C LEU A 284 -34.77 -41.50 -34.18
N ASP A 285 -33.79 -41.93 -33.39
CA ASP A 285 -33.68 -43.30 -32.88
C ASP A 285 -34.92 -43.70 -32.04
N PHE A 286 -35.41 -42.77 -31.21
CA PHE A 286 -36.59 -43.00 -30.41
C PHE A 286 -37.85 -43.16 -31.27
N LEU A 287 -38.06 -42.28 -32.25
CA LEU A 287 -39.22 -42.34 -33.14
C LEU A 287 -39.18 -43.59 -34.02
N MET A 288 -38.01 -43.97 -34.52
CA MET A 288 -37.84 -45.21 -35.29
C MET A 288 -38.10 -46.46 -34.44
N ARG A 289 -37.69 -46.45 -33.17
CA ARG A 289 -38.04 -47.53 -32.23
C ARG A 289 -39.55 -47.60 -31.97
N MET A 290 -40.23 -46.48 -31.75
CA MET A 290 -41.69 -46.44 -31.56
C MET A 290 -42.46 -46.94 -32.79
N LYS A 291 -41.95 -46.65 -33.99
CA LYS A 291 -42.44 -47.20 -35.26
C LYS A 291 -42.24 -48.72 -35.31
N MET A 292 -41.04 -49.22 -35.02
CA MET A 292 -40.74 -50.67 -35.04
C MET A 292 -41.52 -51.48 -33.99
N GLU A 293 -41.83 -50.86 -32.85
CA GLU A 293 -42.67 -51.45 -31.80
C GLU A 293 -44.16 -51.38 -32.12
N GLY A 294 -44.56 -50.68 -33.19
CA GLY A 294 -45.95 -50.54 -33.61
C GLY A 294 -46.80 -49.63 -32.72
N LYS A 295 -46.19 -48.87 -31.80
CA LYS A 295 -46.89 -47.94 -30.90
C LYS A 295 -47.39 -46.71 -31.62
N ILE A 296 -46.63 -46.24 -32.62
CA ILE A 296 -47.00 -45.11 -33.48
C ILE A 296 -46.79 -45.54 -34.94
N PRO A 297 -47.76 -46.28 -35.52
CA PRO A 297 -47.74 -46.58 -36.95
C PRO A 297 -47.97 -45.29 -37.75
N GLY A 298 -47.36 -45.16 -38.93
CA GLY A 298 -47.53 -43.98 -39.80
C GLY A 298 -46.32 -43.04 -39.87
N ILE A 299 -45.29 -43.24 -39.03
CA ILE A 299 -44.00 -42.55 -39.19
C ILE A 299 -43.26 -43.17 -40.39
N LEU A 300 -42.94 -42.36 -41.40
CA LEU A 300 -42.24 -42.82 -42.59
C LEU A 300 -40.73 -42.79 -42.35
N GLY A 301 -40.22 -41.67 -41.86
CA GLY A 301 -38.82 -41.52 -41.48
C GLY A 301 -38.32 -40.09 -41.65
N ARG A 302 -37.01 -39.88 -41.53
CA ARG A 302 -36.40 -38.59 -41.83
C ARG A 302 -36.44 -38.32 -43.34
N LEU A 303 -36.78 -37.09 -43.73
CA LEU A 303 -36.94 -36.72 -45.15
C LEU A 303 -35.69 -37.03 -45.98
N GLY A 304 -34.49 -36.76 -45.46
CA GLY A 304 -33.22 -37.07 -46.12
C GLY A 304 -32.97 -38.56 -46.38
N ASP A 305 -33.58 -39.47 -45.62
CA ASP A 305 -33.43 -40.92 -45.82
C ASP A 305 -34.44 -41.48 -46.84
N LEU A 306 -35.42 -40.67 -47.26
CA LEU A 306 -36.50 -41.09 -48.16
C LEU A 306 -36.21 -40.78 -49.64
N GLY A 307 -35.11 -40.10 -49.94
CA GLY A 307 -34.72 -39.78 -51.31
C GLY A 307 -33.20 -39.76 -51.49
N GLY A 308 -32.76 -40.08 -52.71
CA GLY A 308 -31.35 -40.03 -53.12
C GLY A 308 -31.10 -38.97 -54.19
N ILE A 309 -29.95 -38.34 -54.15
CA ILE A 309 -29.48 -37.39 -55.17
C ILE A 309 -28.07 -37.75 -55.62
N ASP A 310 -27.66 -37.30 -56.81
CA ASP A 310 -26.30 -37.47 -57.29
C ASP A 310 -25.30 -36.74 -56.38
N ALA A 311 -24.14 -37.37 -56.09
CA ALA A 311 -23.10 -36.85 -55.21
C ALA A 311 -22.58 -35.47 -55.63
N LYS A 312 -22.67 -35.12 -56.93
CA LYS A 312 -22.34 -33.80 -57.44
C LYS A 312 -23.14 -32.67 -56.77
N TYR A 313 -24.38 -32.95 -56.33
CA TYR A 313 -25.29 -31.97 -55.75
C TYR A 313 -25.46 -32.11 -54.23
N ASP A 314 -24.70 -33.00 -53.58
CA ASP A 314 -24.83 -33.30 -52.15
C ASP A 314 -24.63 -32.07 -51.24
N ILE A 315 -23.56 -31.30 -51.49
CA ILE A 315 -23.29 -30.06 -50.75
C ILE A 315 -24.40 -29.02 -51.03
N ALA A 316 -24.87 -28.94 -52.28
CA ALA A 316 -25.88 -27.96 -52.67
C ALA A 316 -27.22 -28.20 -51.96
N ILE A 317 -27.68 -29.46 -51.92
CA ILE A 317 -28.95 -29.79 -51.26
C ILE A 317 -28.84 -29.71 -49.73
N SER A 318 -27.72 -30.15 -49.15
CA SER A 318 -27.50 -30.13 -47.69
C SER A 318 -27.38 -28.71 -47.15
N THR A 319 -26.77 -27.79 -47.92
CA THR A 319 -26.65 -26.37 -47.53
C THR A 319 -27.96 -25.60 -47.75
N ALA A 320 -28.67 -25.88 -48.84
CA ALA A 320 -29.88 -25.15 -49.19
C ALA A 320 -31.11 -25.56 -48.36
N CYS A 321 -31.15 -26.82 -47.88
CA CYS A 321 -32.34 -27.40 -47.27
C CYS A 321 -32.08 -27.94 -45.85
N GLY A 322 -32.10 -27.06 -44.84
CA GLY A 322 -32.06 -27.48 -43.41
C GLY A 322 -33.28 -28.27 -42.93
N ARG A 323 -34.29 -28.49 -43.79
CA ARG A 323 -35.52 -29.24 -43.50
C ARG A 323 -35.40 -30.74 -43.79
N LEU A 324 -34.28 -31.21 -44.34
CA LEU A 324 -34.04 -32.62 -44.62
C LEU A 324 -34.03 -33.49 -43.36
N ASP A 325 -33.73 -32.90 -42.20
CA ASP A 325 -33.78 -33.57 -40.89
C ASP A 325 -35.19 -33.67 -40.30
N ASN A 326 -36.21 -33.11 -40.95
CA ASN A 326 -37.59 -33.22 -40.49
C ASN A 326 -38.13 -34.65 -40.68
N ILE A 327 -39.01 -35.06 -39.78
CA ILE A 327 -39.61 -36.40 -39.79
C ILE A 327 -40.92 -36.38 -40.56
N VAL A 328 -41.06 -37.26 -41.56
CA VAL A 328 -42.25 -37.39 -42.38
C VAL A 328 -43.23 -38.39 -41.75
N THR A 329 -44.50 -38.01 -41.64
CA THR A 329 -45.62 -38.84 -41.17
C THR A 329 -46.75 -38.84 -42.18
N ASP A 330 -47.58 -39.87 -42.14
CA ASP A 330 -48.74 -40.03 -43.02
C ASP A 330 -49.83 -38.98 -42.80
N ASN A 331 -50.19 -38.70 -41.55
CA ASN A 331 -51.28 -37.79 -41.18
C ASN A 331 -50.90 -36.89 -39.98
N TYR A 332 -51.72 -35.87 -39.71
CA TYR A 332 -51.54 -34.96 -38.59
C TYR A 332 -51.68 -35.63 -37.20
N GLU A 333 -52.57 -36.61 -37.06
CA GLU A 333 -52.81 -37.31 -35.80
C GLU A 333 -51.57 -38.10 -35.34
N THR A 334 -50.91 -38.79 -36.27
CA THR A 334 -49.65 -39.51 -36.07
C THR A 334 -48.53 -38.55 -35.65
N ALA A 335 -48.42 -37.38 -36.28
CA ALA A 335 -47.44 -36.36 -35.87
C ALA A 335 -47.73 -35.82 -34.47
N SER A 336 -49.01 -35.54 -34.15
CA SER A 336 -49.41 -35.10 -32.82
C SER A 336 -49.11 -36.16 -31.75
N ALA A 337 -49.39 -37.43 -32.04
CA ALA A 337 -49.07 -38.56 -31.16
C ALA A 337 -47.56 -38.71 -30.96
N ALA A 338 -46.75 -38.56 -32.02
CA ALA A 338 -45.30 -38.59 -31.94
C ALA A 338 -44.74 -37.43 -31.11
N ILE A 339 -45.27 -36.20 -31.25
CA ILE A 339 -44.90 -35.05 -30.41
C ILE A 339 -45.28 -35.30 -28.95
N GLY A 340 -46.46 -35.88 -28.69
CA GLY A 340 -46.90 -36.28 -27.36
C GLY A 340 -45.91 -37.25 -26.71
N ALA A 341 -45.51 -38.30 -27.43
CA ALA A 341 -44.52 -39.26 -26.96
C ALA A 341 -43.14 -38.63 -26.71
N LEU A 342 -42.68 -37.72 -27.57
CA LEU A 342 -41.41 -37.01 -27.34
C LEU A 342 -41.42 -36.16 -26.07
N LYS A 343 -42.56 -35.54 -25.76
CA LYS A 343 -42.76 -34.76 -24.52
C LYS A 343 -42.86 -35.64 -23.29
N GLU A 344 -43.64 -36.72 -23.36
CA GLU A 344 -43.84 -37.65 -22.24
C GLU A 344 -42.51 -38.29 -21.80
N TYR A 345 -41.69 -38.71 -22.75
CA TYR A 345 -40.40 -39.35 -22.47
C TYR A 345 -39.20 -38.36 -22.47
N ASN A 346 -39.46 -37.05 -22.57
CA ASN A 346 -38.47 -35.97 -22.58
C ASN A 346 -37.25 -36.24 -23.48
N VAL A 347 -37.51 -36.74 -24.70
CA VAL A 347 -36.45 -37.23 -25.61
C VAL A 347 -35.79 -36.08 -26.36
N GLY A 348 -36.58 -35.07 -26.74
CA GLY A 348 -36.11 -33.89 -27.46
C GLY A 348 -37.22 -33.23 -28.27
N ARG A 349 -36.82 -32.40 -29.25
CA ARG A 349 -37.71 -31.68 -30.16
C ARG A 349 -37.46 -32.17 -31.58
N ALA A 350 -38.51 -32.39 -32.35
CA ALA A 350 -38.43 -32.64 -33.79
C ALA A 350 -39.52 -31.85 -34.51
N THR A 351 -39.22 -31.52 -35.76
CA THR A 351 -40.18 -30.92 -36.69
C THR A 351 -40.72 -32.03 -37.57
N PHE A 352 -42.05 -32.08 -37.69
CA PHE A 352 -42.76 -33.09 -38.46
C PHE A 352 -43.30 -32.50 -39.75
N ILE A 353 -43.34 -33.33 -40.80
CA ILE A 353 -43.95 -33.05 -42.09
C ILE A 353 -45.06 -34.07 -42.28
N THR A 354 -46.31 -33.62 -42.41
CA THR A 354 -47.46 -34.51 -42.55
C THR A 354 -47.89 -34.57 -44.03
N LEU A 355 -47.98 -35.76 -44.61
CA LEU A 355 -48.30 -35.92 -46.04
C LEU A 355 -49.71 -35.42 -46.38
N ASP A 356 -50.67 -35.63 -45.48
CA ASP A 356 -52.05 -35.15 -45.61
C ASP A 356 -52.17 -33.64 -45.88
N LYS A 357 -51.27 -32.83 -45.32
CA LYS A 357 -51.25 -31.38 -45.49
C LYS A 357 -50.49 -30.92 -46.72
N ILE A 358 -49.58 -31.72 -47.27
CA ILE A 358 -48.76 -31.33 -48.43
C ILE A 358 -49.37 -31.81 -49.74
N GLU A 359 -50.32 -32.75 -49.69
CA GLU A 359 -51.02 -33.33 -50.84
C GLU A 359 -51.46 -32.31 -51.91
N HIS A 360 -51.93 -31.13 -51.50
CA HIS A 360 -52.37 -30.08 -52.42
C HIS A 360 -51.26 -29.53 -53.34
N HIS A 361 -49.98 -29.63 -52.95
CA HIS A 361 -48.84 -29.21 -53.76
C HIS A 361 -48.41 -30.25 -54.80
N ARG A 362 -48.98 -31.47 -54.80
CA ARG A 362 -48.58 -32.56 -55.71
C ARG A 362 -48.61 -32.16 -57.18
N ARG A 363 -49.63 -31.39 -57.58
CA ARG A 363 -49.81 -30.96 -58.96
C ARG A 363 -48.74 -29.94 -59.39
N GLU A 364 -48.41 -29.01 -58.50
CA GLU A 364 -47.41 -27.97 -58.74
C GLU A 364 -45.99 -28.55 -58.68
N ALA A 365 -45.74 -29.47 -57.75
CA ALA A 365 -44.47 -30.14 -57.57
C ALA A 365 -44.07 -30.99 -58.78
N ASN A 366 -45.04 -31.67 -59.42
CA ASN A 366 -44.80 -32.47 -60.63
C ASN A 366 -44.76 -31.65 -61.94
N SER A 367 -45.06 -30.35 -61.89
CA SER A 367 -45.00 -29.48 -63.06
C SER A 367 -43.57 -29.00 -63.31
N ARG A 368 -43.12 -29.06 -64.57
CA ARG A 368 -41.81 -28.48 -64.96
C ARG A 368 -41.93 -26.97 -65.04
N ILE A 369 -41.02 -26.28 -64.37
CA ILE A 369 -40.91 -24.81 -64.40
C ILE A 369 -39.81 -24.39 -65.39
N ASN A 370 -39.99 -23.25 -66.06
CA ASN A 370 -38.94 -22.66 -66.87
C ASN A 370 -37.92 -21.98 -65.94
N THR A 371 -36.71 -22.55 -65.83
CA THR A 371 -35.64 -21.98 -65.00
C THR A 371 -34.78 -21.02 -65.82
N PRO A 372 -34.35 -19.87 -65.24
CA PRO A 372 -33.38 -18.99 -65.88
C PRO A 372 -32.12 -19.76 -66.28
N GLU A 373 -31.56 -19.48 -67.45
CA GLU A 373 -30.34 -20.15 -67.97
C GLU A 373 -30.42 -21.68 -68.10
N ASN A 374 -31.64 -22.27 -68.07
CA ASN A 374 -31.86 -23.71 -68.10
C ASN A 374 -31.14 -24.49 -66.97
N VAL A 375 -30.90 -23.88 -65.80
CA VAL A 375 -30.31 -24.61 -64.67
C VAL A 375 -31.29 -25.63 -64.09
N PRO A 376 -30.83 -26.85 -63.72
CA PRO A 376 -31.71 -27.87 -63.18
C PRO A 376 -32.20 -27.51 -61.77
N ARG A 377 -33.48 -27.70 -61.51
CA ARG A 377 -34.07 -27.54 -60.17
C ARG A 377 -33.66 -28.74 -59.30
N LEU A 378 -33.16 -28.50 -58.08
CA LEU A 378 -32.76 -29.58 -57.17
C LEU A 378 -33.86 -30.62 -56.93
N TYR A 379 -35.12 -30.18 -56.82
CA TYR A 379 -36.29 -31.06 -56.67
C TYR A 379 -36.38 -32.12 -57.79
N ASP A 380 -36.10 -31.74 -59.03
CA ASP A 380 -36.20 -32.66 -60.20
C ASP A 380 -35.05 -33.67 -60.24
N LEU A 381 -33.97 -33.41 -59.51
CA LEU A 381 -32.78 -34.27 -59.44
C LEU A 381 -32.88 -35.33 -58.32
N VAL A 382 -33.84 -35.18 -57.39
CA VAL A 382 -34.05 -36.14 -56.30
C VAL A 382 -34.83 -37.35 -56.81
N LYS A 383 -34.28 -38.53 -56.57
CA LYS A 383 -34.92 -39.82 -56.83
C LYS A 383 -35.55 -40.32 -55.53
N VAL A 384 -36.86 -40.56 -55.55
CA VAL A 384 -37.63 -41.02 -54.39
C VAL A 384 -38.21 -42.41 -54.72
N GLU A 385 -38.16 -43.35 -53.78
CA GLU A 385 -38.69 -44.71 -53.97
C GLU A 385 -40.22 -44.77 -53.78
N ASP A 386 -40.77 -43.96 -52.87
CA ASP A 386 -42.21 -43.89 -52.58
C ASP A 386 -42.80 -42.60 -53.15
N ASP A 387 -43.61 -42.72 -54.20
CA ASP A 387 -44.26 -41.59 -54.87
C ASP A 387 -45.17 -40.77 -53.92
N ARG A 388 -45.64 -41.35 -52.81
CA ARG A 388 -46.41 -40.62 -51.80
C ARG A 388 -45.62 -39.51 -51.13
N VAL A 389 -44.30 -39.66 -51.03
CA VAL A 389 -43.37 -38.69 -50.43
C VAL A 389 -42.90 -37.65 -51.45
N ARG A 390 -43.12 -37.90 -52.75
CA ARG A 390 -42.73 -37.02 -53.87
C ARG A 390 -43.78 -35.93 -54.16
N THR A 391 -44.29 -35.32 -53.11
CA THR A 391 -45.39 -34.35 -53.12
C THR A 391 -44.93 -33.08 -52.43
#